data_AF-J0YPZ6-F1
#
_entry.id   AF-J0YPZ6-F1
#
_cell.length_a   1.000
_cell.length_b   1.000
_cell.length_c   1.000
_cell.angle_alpha   90.00
_cell.angle_beta   90.00
_cell.angle_gamma   90.00
#
_symmetry.space_group_name_H-M   'P 1'
#
loop_
_entity.id
_entity.type
_entity.pdbx_description
1 polymer ?
#
loop_
_entity_poly.entity_id
_entity_poly.type
_entity_poly.pdbx_seq_one_letter_code
_entity_poly.pdbx_strand_id
1 'polypeptide(L)'
;MEKRIRARQKAYFKKLYRKIAFVCMLLLCALVFGFAIVKIVSYFSSKKSVMQFMALELNIPVFDHRVYCKEVAASVMPDMKKQVYQHCINLESEAYFAIREMWDTLSDPAKKKCMKMVRPGDGNYFLLRDCILNEKEGKKTKLRNHF
;
A
#
# COMPACT_ATOMS: atom_id res chain seq x y z
N MET A 1 25.25 -77.67 6.11
CA MET A 1 24.22 -77.09 7.02
C MET A 1 24.34 -75.57 7.13
N GLU A 2 25.54 -74.99 7.27
CA GLU A 2 25.72 -73.53 7.46
C GLU A 2 25.19 -72.60 6.35
N LYS A 3 25.32 -72.98 5.07
CA LYS A 3 24.90 -72.12 3.94
C LYS A 3 23.39 -71.83 3.96
N ARG A 4 22.56 -72.81 4.38
CA ARG A 4 21.10 -72.64 4.50
C ARG A 4 20.71 -71.76 5.69
N ILE A 5 21.47 -71.82 6.79
CA ILE A 5 21.25 -71.00 7.99
C ILE A 5 21.60 -69.52 7.70
N ARG A 6 22.73 -69.26 7.03
CA ARG A 6 23.12 -67.91 6.56
C ARG A 6 22.10 -67.29 5.60
N ALA A 7 21.52 -68.08 4.69
CA ALA A 7 20.49 -67.60 3.77
C ALA A 7 19.19 -67.18 4.49
N ARG A 8 18.76 -67.95 5.50
CA ARG A 8 17.58 -67.62 6.32
C ARG A 8 17.80 -66.37 7.18
N GLN A 9 18.99 -66.21 7.77
CA GLN A 9 19.34 -64.98 8.51
C GLN A 9 19.33 -63.75 7.59
N LYS A 10 19.92 -63.82 6.39
CA LYS A 10 19.87 -62.71 5.41
C LYS A 10 18.45 -62.34 5.01
N ALA A 11 17.56 -63.31 4.82
CA ALA A 11 16.15 -63.05 4.51
C ALA A 11 15.42 -62.36 5.67
N TYR A 12 15.69 -62.78 6.91
CA TYR A 12 15.11 -62.18 8.12
C TYR A 12 15.60 -60.73 8.32
N PHE A 13 16.91 -60.50 8.21
CA PHE A 13 17.50 -59.16 8.29
C PHE A 13 17.01 -58.24 7.17
N LYS A 14 16.80 -58.74 5.94
CA LYS A 14 16.25 -57.93 4.84
C LYS A 14 14.81 -57.49 5.11
N LYS A 15 14.01 -58.35 5.76
CA LYS A 15 12.62 -58.04 6.15
C LYS A 15 12.58 -57.06 7.33
N LEU A 16 13.47 -57.23 8.29
CA LEU A 16 13.64 -56.32 9.44
C LEU A 16 14.13 -54.94 8.98
N TYR A 17 15.13 -54.89 8.11
CA TYR A 17 15.67 -53.67 7.54
C TYR A 17 14.63 -52.89 6.75
N ARG A 18 13.77 -53.55 5.96
CA ARG A 18 12.65 -52.87 5.28
C ARG A 18 11.68 -52.20 6.25
N LYS A 19 11.34 -52.86 7.36
CA LYS A 19 10.46 -52.27 8.38
C LYS A 19 11.12 -51.06 9.03
N ILE A 20 12.39 -51.20 9.42
CA ILE A 20 13.16 -50.10 10.04
C ILE A 20 13.29 -48.93 9.06
N ALA A 21 13.64 -49.19 7.80
CA ALA A 21 13.76 -48.17 6.76
C ALA A 21 12.45 -47.42 6.52
N PHE A 22 11.30 -48.12 6.56
CA PHE A 22 9.99 -47.50 6.43
C PHE A 22 9.67 -46.57 7.61
N VAL A 23 9.94 -47.02 8.84
CA VAL A 23 9.77 -46.21 10.05
C VAL A 23 10.69 -44.98 10.04
N CYS A 24 11.96 -45.15 9.66
CA CYS A 24 12.90 -44.04 9.52
C CYS A 24 12.46 -43.04 8.43
N MET A 25 11.96 -43.51 7.29
CA MET A 25 11.42 -42.63 6.25
C MET A 25 10.25 -41.79 6.75
N LEU A 26 9.30 -42.39 7.46
CA LEU A 26 8.16 -41.67 8.02
C LEU A 26 8.59 -40.61 9.04
N LEU A 27 9.54 -40.95 9.92
CA LEU A 27 10.10 -40.00 10.89
C LEU A 27 10.81 -38.83 10.22
N LEU A 28 11.60 -39.10 9.18
CA LEU A 28 12.27 -38.05 8.40
C LEU A 28 11.27 -37.16 7.68
N CYS A 29 10.22 -37.73 7.08
CA CYS A 29 9.14 -36.94 6.48
C CYS A 29 8.47 -36.03 7.52
N ALA A 30 8.12 -36.56 8.70
CA ALA A 30 7.49 -35.78 9.77
C ALA A 30 8.38 -34.61 10.23
N LEU A 31 9.69 -34.83 10.34
CA LEU A 31 10.65 -33.78 10.70
C LEU A 31 10.72 -32.68 9.63
N VAL A 32 10.80 -33.04 8.35
CA VAL A 32 10.86 -32.08 7.24
C VAL A 32 9.56 -31.27 7.16
N PHE A 33 8.40 -31.92 7.28
CA PHE A 33 7.10 -31.24 7.30
C PHE A 33 6.98 -30.30 8.50
N GLY A 34 7.40 -30.73 9.70
CA GLY A 34 7.42 -29.88 10.89
C GLY A 34 8.28 -28.62 10.70
N PHE A 35 9.50 -28.77 10.19
CA PHE A 35 10.38 -27.63 9.89
C PHE A 35 9.78 -26.68 8.84
N ALA A 36 9.15 -27.21 7.79
CA ALA A 36 8.50 -26.41 6.76
C ALA A 36 7.32 -25.60 7.34
N ILE A 37 6.46 -26.22 8.16
CA ILE A 37 5.34 -25.53 8.81
C ILE A 37 5.85 -24.43 9.74
N VAL A 38 6.85 -24.70 10.58
CA VAL A 38 7.43 -23.69 11.48
C VAL A 38 8.01 -22.51 10.68
N LYS A 39 8.72 -22.78 9.58
CA LYS A 39 9.27 -21.74 8.69
C LYS A 39 8.18 -20.90 8.01
N ILE A 40 7.10 -21.52 7.55
CA ILE A 40 5.96 -20.83 6.94
C ILE A 40 5.26 -19.94 7.98
N VAL A 41 5.00 -20.47 9.18
CA VAL A 41 4.40 -19.71 10.28
C VAL A 41 5.31 -18.58 10.73
N SER A 42 6.62 -18.78 10.84
CA SER A 42 7.57 -17.72 11.19
C SER A 42 7.65 -16.64 10.11
N TYR A 43 7.63 -17.04 8.82
CA TYR A 43 7.62 -16.09 7.71
C TYR A 43 6.34 -15.25 7.70
N PHE A 44 5.20 -15.88 7.98
CA PHE A 44 3.92 -15.19 8.08
C PHE A 44 3.83 -14.30 9.32
N SER A 45 4.42 -14.72 10.44
CA SER A 45 4.48 -13.94 11.68
C SER A 45 5.41 -12.73 11.57
N SER A 46 6.54 -12.85 10.87
CA SER A 46 7.42 -11.70 10.58
C SER A 46 6.83 -10.74 9.55
N LYS A 47 5.91 -11.20 8.69
CA LYS A 47 5.15 -10.31 7.78
C LYS A 47 3.90 -9.69 8.42
N LYS A 48 3.64 -9.93 9.71
CA LYS A 48 2.54 -9.33 10.46
C LYS A 48 2.91 -7.98 11.06
N SER A 49 3.52 -7.13 10.25
CA SER A 49 3.44 -5.67 10.38
C SER A 49 2.95 -5.10 9.04
N VAL A 50 1.88 -5.69 8.48
CA VAL A 50 0.98 -4.86 7.70
C VAL A 50 0.48 -3.85 8.71
N MET A 51 1.05 -2.64 8.67
CA MET A 51 0.46 -1.46 9.26
C MET A 51 -1.00 -1.53 8.87
N GLN A 52 -1.83 -1.92 9.83
CA GLN A 52 -3.21 -1.52 9.84
C GLN A 52 -3.06 -0.01 9.90
N PHE A 53 -3.08 0.63 8.72
CA PHE A 53 -3.38 2.04 8.64
C PHE A 53 -4.68 2.12 9.41
N MET A 54 -4.58 2.54 10.68
CA MET A 54 -5.69 3.18 11.34
C MET A 54 -6.22 4.10 10.26
N ALA A 55 -7.51 4.01 9.97
CA ALA A 55 -8.16 5.08 9.25
C ALA A 55 -7.94 6.32 10.12
N LEU A 56 -6.76 6.94 9.97
CA LEU A 56 -6.51 8.34 10.24
C LEU A 56 -7.60 8.96 9.41
N GLU A 57 -8.63 9.40 10.12
CA GLU A 57 -9.69 10.23 9.59
C GLU A 57 -8.98 11.20 8.66
N LEU A 58 -9.13 10.97 7.34
CA LEU A 58 -8.35 11.67 6.35
C LEU A 58 -8.98 13.06 6.33
N ASN A 59 -8.54 13.93 7.24
CA ASN A 59 -9.07 15.28 7.46
C ASN A 59 -8.77 16.21 6.28
N ILE A 60 -8.33 15.65 5.15
CA ILE A 60 -8.21 16.37 3.88
C ILE A 60 -9.64 16.67 3.44
N PRO A 61 -10.00 17.94 3.22
CA PRO A 61 -11.32 18.30 2.74
C PRO A 61 -11.61 17.62 1.40
N VAL A 62 -12.87 17.20 1.24
CA VAL A 62 -13.35 16.60 0.00
C VAL A 62 -13.89 17.70 -0.89
N PHE A 63 -13.34 17.82 -2.09
CA PHE A 63 -13.81 18.75 -3.12
C PHE A 63 -14.39 17.97 -4.31
N ASP A 64 -15.50 18.47 -4.87
CA ASP A 64 -16.06 17.92 -6.09
C ASP A 64 -15.31 18.45 -7.31
N HIS A 65 -14.13 17.88 -7.56
CA HIS A 65 -13.31 18.20 -8.72
C HIS A 65 -14.04 17.92 -10.06
N ARG A 66 -15.06 17.05 -10.08
CA ARG A 66 -15.82 16.79 -11.32
C ARG A 66 -16.71 17.97 -11.67
N VAL A 67 -17.37 18.57 -10.67
CA VAL A 67 -18.17 19.78 -10.86
C VAL A 67 -17.27 20.95 -11.24
N TYR A 68 -16.19 21.19 -10.49
CA TYR A 68 -15.21 22.23 -10.81
C TYR A 68 -14.66 22.11 -12.24
N CYS A 69 -14.19 20.92 -12.64
CA CYS A 69 -13.66 20.75 -13.99
C CYS A 69 -14.72 20.86 -15.09
N LYS A 70 -16.00 20.55 -14.81
CA LYS A 70 -17.10 20.81 -15.74
C LYS A 70 -17.32 22.31 -15.93
N GLU A 71 -17.24 23.10 -14.86
CA GLU A 71 -17.35 24.56 -14.90
C GLU A 71 -16.18 25.19 -15.67
N VAL A 72 -14.94 24.78 -15.37
CA VAL A 72 -13.74 25.22 -16.11
C VAL A 72 -13.87 24.90 -17.61
N ALA A 73 -14.32 23.69 -17.94
CA ALA A 73 -14.51 23.29 -19.33
C ALA A 73 -15.72 23.96 -20.01
N ALA A 74 -16.68 24.51 -19.24
CA ALA A 74 -17.79 25.27 -19.80
C ALA A 74 -17.37 26.68 -20.24
N SER A 75 -16.26 27.21 -19.71
CA SER A 75 -15.71 28.52 -20.05
C SER A 75 -14.91 28.55 -21.36
N VAL A 76 -14.69 27.41 -22.00
CA VAL A 76 -13.94 27.30 -23.26
C VAL A 76 -14.84 26.94 -24.44
N MET A 77 -14.31 27.08 -25.65
CA MET A 77 -15.05 26.72 -26.87
C MET A 77 -15.45 25.22 -26.87
N PRO A 78 -16.61 24.86 -27.48
CA PRO A 78 -17.15 23.50 -27.40
C PRO A 78 -16.22 22.40 -27.94
N ASP A 79 -15.40 22.73 -28.95
CA ASP A 79 -14.40 21.87 -29.56
C ASP A 79 -13.25 21.51 -28.60
N MET A 80 -12.87 22.45 -27.72
CA MET A 80 -11.81 22.27 -26.72
C MET A 80 -12.32 21.70 -25.39
N LYS A 81 -13.63 21.77 -25.13
CA LYS A 81 -14.27 21.37 -23.86
C LYS A 81 -13.83 20.01 -23.34
N LYS A 82 -13.75 18.99 -24.21
CA LYS A 82 -13.35 17.64 -23.81
C LYS A 82 -11.89 17.58 -23.35
N GLN A 83 -11.00 18.26 -24.06
CA GLN A 83 -9.56 18.27 -23.75
C GLN A 83 -9.31 19.01 -22.44
N VAL A 84 -9.93 20.18 -22.27
CA VAL A 84 -9.81 20.99 -21.04
C VAL A 84 -10.38 20.26 -19.84
N TYR A 85 -11.52 19.58 -19.99
CA TYR A 85 -12.08 18.76 -18.91
C TYR A 85 -11.11 17.66 -18.47
N GLN A 86 -10.57 16.88 -19.42
CA GLN A 86 -9.63 15.80 -19.10
C GLN A 86 -8.35 16.33 -18.46
N HIS A 87 -7.81 17.43 -18.99
CA HIS A 87 -6.63 18.06 -18.43
C HIS A 87 -6.86 18.56 -17.00
N CYS A 88 -7.99 19.21 -16.73
CA CYS A 88 -8.36 19.66 -15.39
C CYS A 88 -8.47 18.50 -14.39
N ILE A 89 -9.11 17.39 -14.77
CA ILE A 89 -9.23 16.21 -13.91
C ILE A 89 -7.84 15.65 -13.54
N ASN A 90 -6.91 15.62 -14.49
CA ASN A 90 -5.55 15.15 -14.25
C ASN A 90 -4.83 16.08 -13.26
N LEU A 91 -4.91 17.40 -13.47
CA LEU A 91 -4.28 18.38 -12.58
C LEU A 91 -4.86 18.34 -11.16
N GLU A 92 -6.18 18.23 -11.02
CA GLU A 92 -6.84 18.10 -9.71
C GLU A 92 -6.43 16.80 -9.00
N SER A 93 -6.30 15.71 -9.75
CA SER A 93 -5.84 14.42 -9.22
C SER A 93 -4.38 14.51 -8.76
N GLU A 94 -3.49 15.07 -9.57
CA GLU A 94 -2.09 15.32 -9.21
C GLU A 94 -1.99 16.21 -7.97
N ALA A 95 -2.79 17.27 -7.89
CA ALA A 95 -2.84 18.15 -6.73
C ALA A 95 -3.28 17.40 -5.47
N TYR A 96 -4.32 16.55 -5.56
CA TYR A 96 -4.76 15.71 -4.45
C TYR A 96 -3.67 14.76 -3.96
N PHE A 97 -2.98 14.07 -4.87
CA PHE A 97 -1.91 13.14 -4.49
C PHE A 97 -0.74 13.87 -3.82
N ALA A 98 -0.34 15.04 -4.35
CA ALA A 98 0.70 15.85 -3.75
C ALA A 98 0.31 16.37 -2.34
N ILE A 99 -0.94 16.80 -2.16
CA ILE A 99 -1.46 17.18 -0.84
C ILE A 99 -1.39 15.99 0.11
N ARG A 100 -1.87 14.83 -0.31
CA ARG A 100 -1.89 13.61 0.50
C ARG A 100 -0.51 13.20 0.97
N GLU A 101 0.50 13.26 0.10
CA GLU A 101 1.89 12.96 0.44
C GLU A 101 2.44 13.94 1.50
N MET A 102 2.13 15.22 1.35
CA MET A 102 2.62 16.25 2.29
C MET A 102 1.78 16.36 3.56
N TRP A 103 0.54 15.86 3.57
CA TRP A 103 -0.46 16.18 4.59
C TRP A 103 0.01 15.89 6.01
N ASP A 104 0.63 14.74 6.24
CA ASP A 104 1.09 14.35 7.57
C ASP A 104 2.31 15.15 8.04
N THR A 105 3.05 15.74 7.10
CA THR A 105 4.22 16.60 7.39
C THR A 105 3.85 18.05 7.71
N LEU A 106 2.60 18.46 7.43
CA LEU A 106 2.12 19.81 7.68
C LEU A 106 1.74 20.01 9.15
N SER A 107 2.03 21.19 9.67
CA SER A 107 1.58 21.59 11.00
C SER A 107 0.05 21.80 11.01
N ASP A 108 -0.60 21.40 12.10
CA ASP A 108 -2.04 21.62 12.32
C ASP A 108 -2.51 23.07 12.12
N PRO A 109 -1.76 24.13 12.54
CA PRO A 109 -2.16 25.50 12.23
C PRO A 109 -2.15 25.80 10.72
N ALA A 110 -1.18 25.28 9.95
CA ALA A 110 -1.14 25.46 8.50
C ALA A 110 -2.33 24.76 7.82
N LYS A 111 -2.63 23.52 8.23
CA LYS A 111 -3.82 22.78 7.78
C LYS A 111 -5.09 23.59 8.02
N LYS A 112 -5.30 24.05 9.26
CA LYS A 112 -6.50 24.85 9.63
C LYS A 112 -6.60 26.16 8.86
N LYS A 113 -5.47 26.83 8.60
CA LYS A 113 -5.44 28.10 7.84
C LYS A 113 -5.84 27.86 6.38
N CYS A 114 -5.26 26.88 5.71
CA CYS A 114 -5.59 26.58 4.32
C CYS A 114 -7.00 26.02 4.15
N MET A 115 -7.48 25.19 5.07
CA MET A 115 -8.87 24.73 5.07
C MET A 115 -9.88 25.87 5.29
N LYS A 116 -9.53 26.94 6.02
CA LYS A 116 -10.39 28.13 6.14
C LYS A 116 -10.38 29.01 4.89
N MET A 117 -9.27 29.04 4.17
CA MET A 117 -9.13 29.80 2.93
C MET A 117 -9.90 29.15 1.79
N VAL A 118 -9.90 27.82 1.73
CA VAL A 118 -10.56 27.03 0.70
C VAL A 118 -11.91 26.57 1.25
N ARG A 119 -12.98 27.32 0.95
CA ARG A 119 -14.33 26.97 1.42
C ARG A 119 -14.74 25.58 0.90
N PRO A 120 -15.29 24.70 1.75
CA PRO A 120 -15.90 23.46 1.27
C PRO A 120 -17.13 23.81 0.43
N GLY A 121 -17.03 23.64 -0.89
CA GLY A 121 -18.05 24.03 -1.87
C GLY A 121 -17.45 24.72 -3.10
N ASP A 122 -16.73 25.81 -2.87
CA ASP A 122 -16.09 26.61 -3.94
C ASP A 122 -14.59 26.29 -4.12
N GLY A 123 -14.05 25.48 -3.21
CA GLY A 123 -12.65 25.08 -3.20
C GLY A 123 -12.33 23.94 -4.16
N ASN A 124 -11.08 23.89 -4.60
CA ASN A 124 -10.52 22.79 -5.38
C ASN A 124 -9.16 22.36 -4.82
N TYR A 125 -8.67 21.20 -5.23
CA TYR A 125 -7.39 20.67 -4.73
C TYR A 125 -6.22 21.54 -5.19
N PHE A 126 -6.31 22.17 -6.36
CA PHE A 126 -5.28 23.09 -6.83
C PHE A 126 -5.04 24.26 -5.87
N LEU A 127 -6.10 24.94 -5.42
CA LEU A 127 -6.05 26.05 -4.46
C LEU A 127 -5.56 25.61 -3.08
N LEU A 128 -5.97 24.43 -2.63
CA LEU A 128 -5.49 23.87 -1.36
C LEU A 128 -3.99 23.59 -1.43
N ARG A 129 -3.51 22.99 -2.53
CA ARG A 129 -2.10 22.72 -2.76
C ARG A 129 -1.29 24.00 -2.77
N ASP A 130 -1.76 25.02 -3.49
CA ASP A 130 -1.08 26.31 -3.57
C ASP A 130 -0.96 26.98 -2.19
N CYS A 131 -2.05 27.00 -1.40
CA CYS A 131 -1.99 27.51 -0.03
C CYS A 131 -0.96 26.76 0.83
N ILE A 132 -0.94 25.42 0.74
CA ILE A 132 -0.02 24.56 1.50
C ILE A 132 1.43 24.85 1.12
N LEU A 133 1.72 24.97 -0.18
CA LEU A 133 3.05 25.30 -0.68
C LEU A 133 3.46 26.69 -0.20
N ASN A 134 2.56 27.67 -0.27
CA ASN A 134 2.80 29.03 0.22
C ASN A 134 3.02 29.09 1.74
N GLU A 135 2.39 28.25 2.55
CA GLU A 135 2.68 28.17 3.99
C GLU A 135 4.03 27.51 4.28
N LYS A 136 4.42 26.51 3.46
CA LYS A 136 5.72 25.84 3.56
C LYS A 136 6.86 26.77 3.11
N GLU A 137 6.64 27.53 2.05
CA GLU A 137 7.56 28.50 1.46
C GLU A 137 7.48 29.88 2.10
N GLY A 138 6.45 30.16 2.89
CA GLY A 138 6.22 31.41 3.64
C GLY A 138 7.26 31.72 4.72
N LYS A 139 8.31 30.91 4.82
CA LYS A 139 9.59 31.27 5.47
C LYS A 139 10.60 31.95 4.53
N LYS A 140 10.36 32.04 3.22
CA LYS A 140 11.33 32.59 2.26
C LYS A 140 10.80 33.63 1.27
N THR A 141 9.56 33.62 0.79
CA THR A 141 9.16 34.67 -0.17
C THR A 141 7.65 34.90 -0.26
N LYS A 142 7.19 36.08 0.17
CA LYS A 142 5.89 36.65 -0.23
C LYS A 142 5.96 37.01 -1.72
N LEU A 143 5.59 36.13 -2.63
CA LEU A 143 5.20 36.54 -3.98
C LEU A 143 3.83 35.96 -4.31
N ARG A 144 2.82 36.76 -4.01
CA ARG A 144 1.42 36.47 -4.30
C ARG A 144 1.19 36.78 -5.78
N ASN A 145 1.20 35.77 -6.64
CA ASN A 145 0.75 35.93 -8.02
C ASN A 145 -0.78 35.97 -8.00
N HIS A 146 -1.33 37.17 -8.17
CA HIS A 146 -2.74 37.36 -8.50
C HIS A 146 -2.96 36.88 -9.94
N PHE A 147 -3.86 35.91 -10.12
CA PHE A 147 -4.53 35.64 -11.39
C PHE A 147 -5.82 36.43 -11.47
#